data_AF-A0A7S1T7T1-F1
#
_entry.id   AF-A0A7S1T7T1-F1
#
_cell.length_a   1.000
_cell.length_b   1.000
_cell.length_c   1.000
_cell.angle_alpha   90.00
_cell.angle_beta   90.00
_cell.angle_gamma   90.00
#
_symmetry.space_group_name_H-M   'P 1'
#
loop_
_entity.id
_entity.type
_entity.pdbx_description
1 polymer ?
#
loop_
_entity_poly.entity_id
_entity_poly.type
_entity_poly.pdbx_seq_one_letter_code
_entity_poly.pdbx_strand_id
1 'polypeptide(L)'
;MASLSAAKPVAAVGRCPAGPRRARRGAVPSGSHANGLQPCSVQATRSSVVSSGRRALVCRASVEPTSTAPPAGKPSTSPETLFKLTREFIETGSGYFSPAKEELFSEEFVFRGPVIGPLCKKDYLVTLNAFSIHKIFPDIQSNSWGYSIDPQEPNRVWFFVRQTGTNTGEVTLPPLPVQKATGLKATLGPEVYSIMFDEGLKVKLLTVGYPCDFDAPNTNSNKFGAVVGILKAVGVELPAGPLFGLSQKLGSLAVDAGVLPSDTPKSYSKWEDVPAWYKAYTPKRVGSEGAPGY
;
A
#
# COMPACT_ATOMS: atom_id res chain seq x y z
N MET A 1 35.27 30.90 -45.11
CA MET A 1 34.57 29.71 -45.62
C MET A 1 33.32 29.55 -44.76
N ALA A 2 32.13 30.06 -45.11
CA ALA A 2 31.28 29.76 -46.27
C ALA A 2 31.20 28.23 -46.48
N SER A 3 30.07 27.53 -46.51
CA SER A 3 28.66 27.90 -46.67
C SER A 3 27.81 26.62 -46.47
N LEU A 4 26.61 26.79 -45.92
CA LEU A 4 25.35 26.07 -46.19
C LEU A 4 25.36 24.58 -46.60
N SER A 5 24.58 23.77 -45.86
CA SER A 5 23.56 22.95 -46.53
C SER A 5 22.36 22.70 -45.61
N ALA A 6 21.22 23.20 -46.05
CA ALA A 6 19.91 23.06 -45.42
C ALA A 6 19.18 21.87 -46.05
N ALA A 7 18.53 21.05 -45.22
CA ALA A 7 17.51 20.12 -45.67
C ALA A 7 16.14 20.60 -45.16
N LYS A 8 15.23 20.85 -46.10
CA LYS A 8 13.80 21.15 -45.86
C LYS A 8 12.94 20.01 -46.44
N PRO A 9 11.67 19.91 -46.03
CA PRO A 9 10.95 18.65 -45.86
C PRO A 9 10.12 18.23 -47.09
N VAL A 10 9.73 16.96 -47.11
CA VAL A 10 8.70 16.44 -48.03
C VAL A 10 7.42 16.19 -47.23
N ALA A 11 6.37 16.90 -47.61
CA ALA A 11 4.98 16.64 -47.23
C ALA A 11 4.22 16.11 -48.44
N ALA A 12 3.43 15.06 -48.24
CA ALA A 12 2.31 14.63 -49.11
C ALA A 12 1.32 13.90 -48.18
N VAL A 13 0.21 14.50 -47.75
CA VAL A 13 -1.08 14.70 -48.46
C VAL A 13 -1.61 13.40 -49.08
N GLY A 14 -2.67 12.83 -48.49
CA GLY A 14 -3.31 11.63 -49.03
C GLY A 14 -4.58 11.16 -48.30
N ARG A 15 -5.58 12.04 -48.17
CA ARG A 15 -7.05 11.81 -48.13
C ARG A 15 -7.62 10.51 -47.50
N CYS A 16 -8.44 10.72 -46.45
CA CYS A 16 -9.59 9.89 -46.13
C CYS A 16 -10.71 10.01 -47.18
N PRO A 17 -11.55 8.98 -47.33
CA PRO A 17 -12.98 9.19 -47.52
C PRO A 17 -13.80 8.56 -46.38
N ALA A 18 -14.72 9.37 -45.85
CA ALA A 18 -15.83 8.94 -45.01
C ALA A 18 -16.90 8.21 -45.84
N GLY A 19 -17.62 7.28 -45.22
CA GLY A 19 -18.80 6.67 -45.84
C GLY A 19 -19.53 5.68 -44.93
N PRO A 20 -20.76 5.97 -44.47
CA PRO A 20 -21.42 5.26 -43.37
C PRO A 20 -22.44 4.20 -43.84
N ARG A 21 -22.86 3.34 -42.89
CA ARG A 21 -24.13 2.56 -42.78
C ARG A 21 -23.77 1.23 -42.10
N ARG A 22 -24.49 0.66 -41.12
CA ARG A 22 -25.93 0.72 -40.85
C ARG A 22 -26.17 0.19 -39.43
N ALA A 23 -27.06 0.85 -38.69
CA ALA A 23 -27.64 0.32 -37.48
C ALA A 23 -28.39 -0.99 -37.73
N ARG A 24 -28.25 -1.96 -36.80
CA ARG A 24 -29.29 -2.96 -36.55
C ARG A 24 -29.61 -2.98 -35.07
N ARG A 25 -30.78 -2.43 -34.77
CA ARG A 25 -31.58 -2.70 -33.58
C ARG A 25 -32.01 -4.17 -33.61
N GLY A 26 -31.94 -4.83 -32.47
CA GLY A 26 -32.69 -6.04 -32.12
C GLY A 26 -32.80 -6.02 -30.60
N ALA A 27 -33.84 -5.40 -30.04
CA ALA A 27 -35.11 -6.06 -29.72
C ALA A 27 -34.95 -7.03 -28.53
N VAL A 28 -35.31 -6.48 -27.36
CA VAL A 28 -35.63 -7.18 -26.11
C VAL A 28 -36.88 -8.03 -26.32
N PRO A 29 -36.91 -9.30 -25.86
CA PRO A 29 -38.15 -9.96 -25.51
C PRO A 29 -38.39 -9.83 -24.00
N SER A 30 -39.41 -9.04 -23.67
CA SER A 30 -40.15 -9.13 -22.42
C SER A 30 -40.82 -10.50 -22.33
N GLY A 31 -40.47 -11.29 -21.32
CA GLY A 31 -41.11 -12.57 -21.01
C GLY A 31 -41.49 -12.60 -19.54
N SER A 32 -42.68 -12.10 -19.24
CA SER A 32 -43.40 -12.30 -17.98
C SER A 32 -43.85 -13.76 -17.86
N HIS A 33 -43.31 -14.48 -16.89
CA HIS A 33 -44.01 -15.63 -16.31
C HIS A 33 -43.96 -15.54 -14.80
N ALA A 34 -45.03 -14.98 -14.25
CA ALA A 34 -45.46 -15.24 -12.90
C ALA A 34 -45.88 -16.72 -12.83
N ASN A 35 -45.28 -17.47 -11.93
CA ASN A 35 -45.90 -18.65 -11.36
C ASN A 35 -45.54 -18.73 -9.89
N GLY A 36 -46.58 -18.66 -9.08
CA GLY A 36 -46.51 -18.62 -7.63
C GLY A 36 -45.90 -19.88 -7.04
N LEU A 37 -45.12 -19.67 -5.97
CA LEU A 37 -44.83 -20.70 -5.01
C LEU A 37 -45.20 -20.18 -3.62
N GLN A 38 -45.92 -21.05 -2.93
CA GLN A 38 -46.64 -20.87 -1.69
C GLN A 38 -45.73 -20.50 -0.50
N PRO A 39 -46.28 -19.86 0.54
CA PRO A 39 -45.55 -19.56 1.76
C PRO A 39 -45.25 -20.84 2.55
N CYS A 40 -43.97 -21.04 2.86
CA CYS A 40 -43.49 -22.09 3.75
C CYS A 40 -43.88 -21.73 5.19
N SER A 41 -44.88 -22.42 5.76
CA SER A 41 -45.28 -22.28 7.15
C SER A 41 -44.26 -22.99 8.06
N VAL A 42 -43.62 -22.20 8.92
CA VAL A 42 -42.75 -22.68 9.99
C VAL A 42 -43.60 -23.40 11.04
N GLN A 43 -43.50 -24.73 11.11
CA GLN A 43 -44.01 -25.49 12.24
C GLN A 43 -43.02 -25.43 13.40
N ALA A 44 -43.46 -24.80 14.48
CA ALA A 44 -42.77 -24.81 15.77
C ALA A 44 -42.97 -26.17 16.44
N THR A 45 -41.90 -26.96 16.54
CA THR A 45 -41.87 -28.13 17.43
C THR A 45 -41.37 -27.72 18.81
N ARG A 46 -42.30 -27.66 19.76
CA ARG A 46 -42.00 -27.69 21.19
C ARG A 46 -41.49 -29.09 21.53
N SER A 47 -40.31 -29.17 22.14
CA SER A 47 -39.92 -30.33 22.94
C SER A 47 -39.35 -29.90 24.28
N SER A 48 -39.68 -30.75 25.24
CA SER A 48 -39.80 -30.56 26.68
C SER A 48 -38.50 -30.39 27.45
N VAL A 49 -38.67 -29.64 28.54
CA VAL A 49 -37.82 -29.50 29.72
C VAL A 49 -37.51 -30.86 30.36
N VAL A 50 -36.23 -31.12 30.65
CA VAL A 50 -35.80 -32.00 31.75
C VAL A 50 -34.72 -31.27 32.54
N SER A 51 -35.00 -31.10 33.83
CA SER A 51 -34.15 -30.45 34.83
C SER A 51 -32.98 -31.32 35.25
N SER A 52 -31.80 -30.73 35.45
CA SER A 52 -30.84 -31.28 36.42
C SER A 52 -29.85 -30.22 36.88
N GLY A 53 -29.70 -30.12 38.21
CA GLY A 53 -28.39 -29.91 38.82
C GLY A 53 -27.90 -28.48 38.97
N ARG A 54 -28.17 -27.93 40.16
CA ARG A 54 -27.46 -26.79 40.75
C ARG A 54 -25.93 -26.92 40.58
N ARG A 55 -25.28 -25.88 40.06
CA ARG A 55 -23.97 -25.43 40.54
C ARG A 55 -23.84 -23.92 40.38
N ALA A 56 -23.31 -23.33 41.45
CA ALA A 56 -23.35 -21.92 41.79
C ALA A 56 -22.67 -21.01 40.76
N LEU A 57 -23.17 -19.77 40.73
CA LEU A 57 -22.51 -18.59 40.18
C LEU A 57 -21.00 -18.61 40.50
N VAL A 58 -20.18 -18.67 39.47
CA VAL A 58 -18.86 -18.08 39.52
C VAL A 58 -18.99 -16.73 38.82
N CYS A 59 -19.11 -15.67 39.61
CA CYS A 59 -18.90 -14.31 39.13
C CYS A 59 -17.51 -14.26 38.50
N ARG A 60 -17.44 -14.27 37.17
CA ARG A 60 -16.21 -13.99 36.45
C ARG A 60 -15.95 -12.51 36.67
N ALA A 61 -14.99 -12.20 37.54
CA ALA A 61 -14.48 -10.84 37.70
C ALA A 61 -14.12 -10.33 36.30
N SER A 62 -14.76 -9.23 35.88
CA SER A 62 -14.31 -8.44 34.76
C SER A 62 -12.88 -8.01 35.07
N VAL A 63 -11.91 -8.72 34.52
CA VAL A 63 -10.57 -8.19 34.37
C VAL A 63 -10.72 -7.10 33.33
N GLU A 64 -10.87 -5.87 33.79
CA GLU A 64 -10.65 -4.73 32.91
C GLU A 64 -9.26 -4.91 32.29
N PRO A 65 -9.12 -4.93 30.96
CA PRO A 65 -7.80 -4.91 30.36
C PRO A 65 -7.15 -3.63 30.85
N THR A 66 -6.16 -3.76 31.72
CA THR A 66 -5.26 -2.67 32.07
C THR A 66 -4.52 -2.31 30.79
N SER A 67 -5.16 -1.46 29.98
CA SER A 67 -4.59 -0.89 28.79
C SER A 67 -3.42 -0.05 29.25
N THR A 68 -2.23 -0.63 29.27
CA THR A 68 -0.94 0.06 29.35
C THR A 68 -0.67 0.80 28.04
N ALA A 69 -1.71 1.39 27.42
CA ALA A 69 -1.51 2.35 26.36
C ALA A 69 -0.72 3.51 26.98
N PRO A 70 0.40 3.93 26.38
CA PRO A 70 1.11 5.11 26.84
C PRO A 70 0.12 6.29 26.90
N PRO A 71 0.24 7.17 27.91
CA PRO A 71 -0.65 8.31 28.02
C PRO A 71 -0.61 9.09 26.70
N ALA A 72 -1.80 9.38 26.15
CA ALA A 72 -1.93 10.18 24.94
C ALA A 72 -1.12 11.46 25.13
N GLY A 73 -0.05 11.62 24.35
CA GLY A 73 0.78 12.82 24.39
C GLY A 73 -0.07 14.05 24.08
N LYS A 74 0.40 15.26 24.38
CA LYS A 74 -0.29 16.44 23.85
C LYS A 74 0.00 16.52 22.34
N PRO A 75 -1.00 16.84 21.48
CA PRO A 75 -0.74 17.07 20.06
C PRO A 75 0.28 18.21 19.92
N SER A 76 1.24 18.05 19.00
CA SER A 76 2.26 19.07 18.72
C SER A 76 1.69 20.26 17.94
N THR A 77 0.57 20.07 17.23
CA THR A 77 -0.08 21.11 16.41
C THR A 77 -1.56 20.77 16.15
N SER A 78 -2.26 21.61 15.38
CA SER A 78 -3.67 21.38 15.03
C SER A 78 -3.84 20.20 14.06
N PRO A 79 -4.96 19.47 14.12
CA PRO A 79 -5.27 18.39 13.18
C PRO A 79 -5.19 18.80 11.70
N GLU A 80 -5.67 20.00 11.37
CA GLU A 80 -5.68 20.53 9.99
C GLU A 80 -4.25 20.69 9.45
N THR A 81 -3.33 21.11 10.33
CA THR A 81 -1.91 21.23 10.01
C THR A 81 -1.30 19.85 9.73
N LEU A 82 -1.59 18.86 10.59
CA LEU A 82 -1.13 17.49 10.39
C LEU A 82 -1.67 16.88 9.08
N PHE A 83 -2.94 17.13 8.74
CA PHE A 83 -3.54 16.65 7.49
C PHE A 83 -2.87 17.28 6.27
N LYS A 84 -2.59 18.59 6.31
CA LYS A 84 -1.86 19.29 5.25
C LYS A 84 -0.47 18.69 5.05
N LEU A 85 0.30 18.52 6.14
CA LEU A 85 1.65 17.95 6.11
C LEU A 85 1.64 16.49 5.62
N THR A 86 0.64 15.71 6.02
CA THR A 86 0.47 14.31 5.58
C THR A 86 0.31 14.24 4.06
N ARG A 87 -0.57 15.07 3.49
CA ARG A 87 -0.79 15.14 2.04
C ARG A 87 0.48 15.57 1.30
N GLU A 88 1.10 16.65 1.76
CA GLU A 88 2.32 17.18 1.16
C GLU A 88 3.47 16.16 1.17
N PHE A 89 3.66 15.46 2.29
CA PHE A 89 4.67 14.42 2.40
C PHE A 89 4.40 13.27 1.43
N ILE A 90 3.17 12.76 1.39
CA ILE A 90 2.81 11.65 0.49
C ILE A 90 3.03 12.02 -0.97
N GLU A 91 2.56 13.19 -1.38
CA GLU A 91 2.57 13.65 -2.77
C GLU A 91 3.95 14.12 -3.23
N THR A 92 4.78 14.67 -2.34
CA THR A 92 5.99 15.40 -2.76
C THR A 92 7.30 14.94 -2.15
N GLY A 93 7.29 14.09 -1.11
CA GLY A 93 8.54 13.75 -0.40
C GLY A 93 8.68 12.32 0.09
N SER A 94 7.66 11.46 -0.06
CA SER A 94 7.69 10.10 0.47
C SER A 94 8.72 9.19 -0.21
N GLY A 95 9.19 9.50 -1.42
CA GLY A 95 10.05 8.63 -2.23
C GLY A 95 9.26 7.67 -3.14
N TYR A 96 7.97 7.45 -2.84
CA TYR A 96 7.14 6.48 -3.56
C TYR A 96 6.41 7.11 -4.75
N PHE A 97 5.66 8.19 -4.49
CA PHE A 97 4.90 8.93 -5.51
C PHE A 97 5.72 10.03 -6.20
N SER A 98 6.82 10.42 -5.56
CA SER A 98 7.76 11.45 -6.00
C SER A 98 9.15 11.10 -5.49
N PRO A 99 10.22 11.79 -5.93
CA PRO A 99 11.52 11.71 -5.27
C PRO A 99 11.42 11.98 -3.76
N ALA A 100 12.28 11.34 -2.97
CA ALA A 100 12.30 11.52 -1.53
C ALA A 100 12.88 12.90 -1.17
N LYS A 101 12.29 13.56 -0.18
CA LYS A 101 12.80 14.80 0.41
C LYS A 101 13.29 14.52 1.82
N GLU A 102 14.58 14.25 1.96
CA GLU A 102 15.19 13.76 3.21
C GLU A 102 14.95 14.66 4.43
N GLU A 103 14.77 15.96 4.20
CA GLU A 103 14.48 16.96 5.21
C GLU A 103 13.13 16.76 5.92
N LEU A 104 12.18 16.07 5.28
CA LEU A 104 10.86 15.75 5.83
C LEU A 104 10.87 14.52 6.75
N PHE A 105 11.97 13.77 6.78
CA PHE A 105 12.10 12.56 7.59
C PHE A 105 12.82 12.85 8.90
N SER A 106 12.23 12.39 10.01
CA SER A 106 12.87 12.41 11.32
C SER A 106 14.15 11.57 11.31
N GLU A 107 15.15 11.94 12.10
CA GLU A 107 16.36 11.12 12.28
C GLU A 107 16.03 9.76 12.89
N GLU A 108 14.93 9.68 13.65
CA GLU A 108 14.42 8.43 14.22
C GLU A 108 13.32 7.77 13.34
N PHE A 109 13.29 8.06 12.04
CA PHE A 109 12.27 7.54 11.14
C PHE A 109 12.27 6.01 11.07
N VAL A 110 11.06 5.43 11.07
CA VAL A 110 10.81 4.02 10.77
C VAL A 110 9.74 3.88 9.70
N PHE A 111 9.97 2.99 8.74
CA PHE A 111 8.97 2.52 7.78
C PHE A 111 8.48 1.11 8.13
N ARG A 112 7.18 0.87 7.97
CA ARG A 112 6.58 -0.47 8.13
C ARG A 112 5.43 -0.74 7.16
N GLY A 113 5.64 -1.69 6.25
CA GLY A 113 4.55 -2.36 5.52
C GLY A 113 4.27 -3.78 6.05
N PRO A 114 3.29 -4.51 5.49
CA PRO A 114 2.99 -5.87 5.93
C PRO A 114 4.15 -6.85 5.69
N VAL A 115 4.83 -6.69 4.55
CA VAL A 115 5.93 -7.58 4.12
C VAL A 115 7.30 -6.97 4.38
N ILE A 116 7.41 -5.64 4.32
CA ILE A 116 8.69 -4.93 4.41
C ILE A 116 8.77 -4.16 5.73
N GLY A 117 9.94 -4.19 6.34
CA GLY A 117 10.28 -3.43 7.53
C GLY A 117 10.42 -4.27 8.81
N PRO A 118 10.76 -3.61 9.92
CA PRO A 118 11.02 -2.17 10.03
C PRO A 118 12.26 -1.76 9.21
N LEU A 119 12.18 -0.61 8.53
CA LEU A 119 13.34 0.03 7.89
C LEU A 119 13.63 1.35 8.60
N CYS A 120 14.89 1.60 8.96
CA CYS A 120 15.34 2.91 9.41
C CYS A 120 15.40 3.91 8.23
N LYS A 121 15.58 5.20 8.52
CA LYS A 121 15.70 6.28 7.50
C LYS A 121 16.64 5.91 6.36
N LYS A 122 17.86 5.49 6.68
CA LYS A 122 18.89 5.15 5.68
C LYS A 122 18.41 4.02 4.76
N ASP A 123 18.01 2.89 5.31
CA ASP A 123 17.63 1.71 4.51
C ASP A 123 16.35 1.96 3.71
N TYR A 124 15.42 2.77 4.23
CA TYR A 124 14.23 3.21 3.51
C TYR A 124 14.58 4.02 2.26
N LEU A 125 15.43 5.05 2.41
CA LEU A 125 15.83 5.92 1.30
C LEU A 125 16.59 5.14 0.22
N VAL A 126 17.51 4.26 0.62
CA VAL A 126 18.21 3.35 -0.29
C VAL A 126 17.22 2.49 -1.07
N THR A 127 16.25 1.87 -0.37
CA THR A 127 15.27 0.98 -0.98
C THR A 127 14.35 1.71 -1.96
N LEU A 128 13.86 2.89 -1.59
CA LEU A 128 12.96 3.69 -2.43
C LEU A 128 13.68 4.29 -3.63
N ASN A 129 14.95 4.69 -3.47
CA ASN A 129 15.77 5.13 -4.60
C ASN A 129 16.01 4.00 -5.60
N ALA A 130 16.32 2.79 -5.12
CA ALA A 130 16.52 1.65 -6.01
C ALA A 130 15.23 1.23 -6.73
N PHE A 131 14.08 1.28 -6.05
CA PHE A 131 12.81 0.88 -6.67
C PHE A 131 12.24 1.96 -7.58
N SER A 132 12.46 3.24 -7.26
CA SER A 132 12.10 4.40 -8.09
C SER A 132 10.69 4.28 -8.71
N ILE A 133 9.68 3.92 -7.92
CA ILE A 133 8.32 3.63 -8.42
C ILE A 133 7.74 4.81 -9.21
N HIS A 134 8.00 6.05 -8.78
CA HIS A 134 7.61 7.27 -9.49
C HIS A 134 8.25 7.41 -10.88
N LYS A 135 9.36 6.73 -11.19
CA LYS A 135 9.93 6.67 -12.54
C LYS A 135 9.26 5.59 -13.38
N ILE A 136 8.89 4.46 -12.77
CA ILE A 136 8.16 3.36 -13.42
C ILE A 136 6.73 3.81 -13.81
N PHE A 137 6.13 4.64 -12.95
CA PHE A 137 4.81 5.25 -13.10
C PHE A 137 4.91 6.78 -12.93
N PRO A 138 5.32 7.53 -13.96
CA PRO A 138 5.47 9.00 -13.90
C PRO A 138 4.17 9.77 -13.57
N ASP A 139 3.01 9.18 -13.85
CA ASP A 139 1.68 9.71 -13.57
C ASP A 139 1.05 9.07 -12.31
N ILE A 140 1.86 8.46 -11.43
CA ILE A 140 1.34 7.83 -10.22
C ILE A 140 0.66 8.83 -9.29
N GLN A 141 -0.52 8.46 -8.81
CA GLN A 141 -1.31 9.27 -7.88
C GLN A 141 -1.69 8.44 -6.66
N SER A 142 -1.61 9.06 -5.48
CA SER A 142 -2.03 8.42 -4.22
C SER A 142 -3.55 8.32 -4.11
N ASN A 143 -4.26 9.31 -4.67
CA ASN A 143 -5.69 9.52 -4.51
C ASN A 143 -6.08 9.32 -3.04
N SER A 144 -5.50 10.10 -2.13
CA SER A 144 -5.66 9.90 -0.68
C SER A 144 -6.90 10.61 -0.12
N TRP A 145 -7.60 9.98 0.83
CA TRP A 145 -8.79 10.55 1.49
C TRP A 145 -8.98 10.02 2.92
N GLY A 146 -10.00 10.54 3.63
CA GLY A 146 -10.42 10.00 4.92
C GLY A 146 -9.42 10.22 6.04
N TYR A 147 -8.79 11.39 6.06
CA TYR A 147 -7.81 11.78 7.08
C TYR A 147 -8.45 11.89 8.47
N SER A 148 -7.80 11.28 9.46
CA SER A 148 -8.25 11.32 10.87
C SER A 148 -7.05 11.25 11.82
N ILE A 149 -7.19 11.86 12.99
CA ILE A 149 -6.17 11.79 14.05
C ILE A 149 -6.38 10.51 14.87
N ASP A 150 -5.29 9.83 15.21
CA ASP A 150 -5.33 8.72 16.15
C ASP A 150 -5.70 9.23 17.56
N PRO A 151 -6.73 8.67 18.21
CA PRO A 151 -7.16 9.11 19.53
C PRO A 151 -6.16 8.80 20.66
N GLN A 152 -5.25 7.86 20.46
CA GLN A 152 -4.20 7.47 21.42
C GLN A 152 -2.85 8.08 21.05
N GLU A 153 -2.61 8.34 19.77
CA GLU A 153 -1.36 8.91 19.24
C GLU A 153 -1.64 10.24 18.51
N PRO A 154 -1.76 11.36 19.22
CA PRO A 154 -2.31 12.60 18.63
C PRO A 154 -1.46 13.25 17.52
N ASN A 155 -0.21 12.82 17.34
CA ASN A 155 0.62 13.22 16.20
C ASN A 155 0.58 12.21 15.03
N ARG A 156 -0.34 11.23 15.09
CA ARG A 156 -0.54 10.22 14.06
C ARG A 156 -1.81 10.50 13.27
N VAL A 157 -1.66 10.50 11.95
CA VAL A 157 -2.74 10.65 10.98
C VAL A 157 -2.98 9.32 10.30
N TRP A 158 -4.21 8.82 10.36
CA TRP A 158 -4.71 7.69 9.56
C TRP A 158 -5.44 8.21 8.33
N PHE A 159 -5.23 7.56 7.18
CA PHE A 159 -5.88 7.92 5.92
C PHE A 159 -5.90 6.73 4.97
N PHE A 160 -6.74 6.82 3.94
CA PHE A 160 -6.83 5.82 2.87
C PHE A 160 -6.15 6.30 1.60
N VAL A 161 -5.72 5.35 0.76
CA VAL A 161 -5.18 5.59 -0.58
C VAL A 161 -5.79 4.62 -1.60
N ARG A 162 -5.89 5.03 -2.87
CA ARG A 162 -6.31 4.20 -4.02
C ARG A 162 -5.40 4.53 -5.19
N GLN A 163 -4.28 3.85 -5.24
CA GLN A 163 -3.23 4.24 -6.15
C GLN A 163 -3.65 3.99 -7.61
N THR A 164 -3.31 4.93 -8.48
CA THR A 164 -3.44 4.77 -9.92
C THR A 164 -2.17 5.24 -10.60
N GLY A 165 -1.82 4.62 -11.73
CA GLY A 165 -0.71 5.08 -12.58
C GLY A 165 -0.63 4.25 -13.84
N THR A 166 0.12 4.73 -14.83
CA THR A 166 0.36 4.06 -16.11
C THR A 166 1.84 3.74 -16.22
N ASN A 167 2.17 2.47 -16.47
CA ASN A 167 3.56 2.06 -16.61
C ASN A 167 4.13 2.52 -17.96
N THR A 168 4.66 3.74 -17.97
CA THR A 168 5.34 4.35 -19.11
C THR A 168 6.86 4.39 -18.93
N GLY A 169 7.36 4.14 -17.71
CA GLY A 169 8.78 3.97 -17.42
C GLY A 169 9.22 2.50 -17.49
N GLU A 170 10.51 2.29 -17.67
CA GLU A 170 11.11 0.95 -17.56
C GLU A 170 11.07 0.48 -16.11
N VAL A 171 10.85 -0.82 -15.92
CA VAL A 171 10.82 -1.45 -14.60
C VAL A 171 12.24 -1.85 -14.24
N THR A 172 12.86 -1.07 -13.36
CA THR A 172 14.22 -1.31 -12.85
C THR A 172 14.14 -1.73 -11.38
N LEU A 173 13.94 -3.03 -11.13
CA LEU A 173 13.83 -3.57 -9.78
C LEU A 173 14.90 -4.63 -9.53
N PRO A 174 16.02 -4.27 -8.88
CA PRO A 174 17.02 -5.26 -8.51
C PRO A 174 16.41 -6.38 -7.65
N PRO A 175 16.74 -7.66 -7.89
CA PRO A 175 17.68 -8.21 -8.89
C PRO A 175 17.03 -8.63 -10.22
N LEU A 176 15.78 -8.25 -10.50
CA LEU A 176 15.08 -8.62 -11.72
C LEU A 176 15.69 -7.95 -12.96
N PRO A 177 15.67 -8.62 -14.12
CA PRO A 177 16.04 -7.99 -15.39
C PRO A 177 15.21 -6.74 -15.65
N VAL A 178 15.82 -5.73 -16.29
CA VAL A 178 15.09 -4.53 -16.72
C VAL A 178 13.99 -4.93 -17.69
N GLN A 179 12.75 -4.53 -17.39
CA GLN A 179 11.61 -4.78 -18.26
C GLN A 179 11.16 -3.47 -18.91
N LYS A 180 10.82 -3.54 -20.20
CA LYS A 180 10.30 -2.38 -20.93
C LYS A 180 8.95 -1.95 -20.35
N ALA A 181 8.66 -0.65 -20.51
CA ALA A 181 7.34 -0.12 -20.18
C ALA A 181 6.23 -0.91 -20.91
N THR A 182 5.23 -1.33 -20.16
CA THR A 182 4.11 -2.13 -20.66
C THR A 182 2.97 -1.28 -21.22
N GLY A 183 2.90 0.00 -20.84
CA GLY A 183 1.79 0.90 -21.17
C GLY A 183 0.49 0.59 -20.42
N LEU A 184 0.49 -0.41 -19.53
CA LEU A 184 -0.69 -0.81 -18.78
C LEU A 184 -0.98 0.17 -17.64
N LYS A 185 -2.28 0.41 -17.40
CA LYS A 185 -2.75 1.19 -16.26
C LYS A 185 -2.92 0.30 -15.03
N ALA A 186 -2.27 0.67 -13.94
CA ALA A 186 -2.51 0.10 -12.62
C ALA A 186 -3.63 0.86 -11.90
N THR A 187 -4.56 0.10 -11.31
CA THR A 187 -5.61 0.61 -10.42
C THR A 187 -5.71 -0.31 -9.20
N LEU A 188 -5.35 0.22 -8.04
CA LEU A 188 -5.27 -0.53 -6.80
C LEU A 188 -6.56 -0.39 -5.98
N GLY A 189 -6.83 -1.42 -5.17
CA GLY A 189 -7.86 -1.36 -4.14
C GLY A 189 -7.55 -0.32 -3.06
N PRO A 190 -8.52 -0.03 -2.17
CA PRO A 190 -8.27 0.85 -1.04
C PRO A 190 -7.28 0.22 -0.05
N GLU A 191 -6.32 1.03 0.37
CA GLU A 191 -5.35 0.68 1.40
C GLU A 191 -5.39 1.71 2.53
N VAL A 192 -5.08 1.30 3.76
CA VAL A 192 -4.92 2.20 4.90
C VAL A 192 -3.45 2.49 5.15
N TYR A 193 -3.14 3.77 5.26
CA TYR A 193 -1.82 4.30 5.55
C TYR A 193 -1.89 5.08 6.87
N SER A 194 -0.73 5.24 7.52
CA SER A 194 -0.61 6.18 8.62
C SER A 194 0.75 6.84 8.65
N ILE A 195 0.76 8.08 9.13
CA ILE A 195 1.97 8.88 9.34
C ILE A 195 1.96 9.39 10.77
N MET A 196 3.03 9.13 11.53
CA MET A 196 3.26 9.76 12.83
C MET A 196 4.37 10.80 12.69
N PHE A 197 4.13 12.00 13.21
CA PHE A 197 5.10 13.09 13.23
C PHE A 197 5.84 13.16 14.57
N ASP A 198 7.10 13.59 14.53
CA ASP A 198 7.84 13.99 15.73
C ASP A 198 7.45 15.40 16.20
N GLU A 199 8.09 15.86 17.28
CA GLU A 199 7.87 17.20 17.84
C GLU A 199 8.26 18.33 16.86
N GLY A 200 9.19 18.05 15.94
CA GLY A 200 9.63 18.95 14.87
C GLY A 200 8.78 18.86 13.60
N LEU A 201 7.65 18.16 13.65
CA LEU A 201 6.74 17.92 12.51
C LEU A 201 7.40 17.22 11.32
N LYS A 202 8.44 16.44 11.57
CA LYS A 202 9.01 15.51 10.58
C LYS A 202 8.39 14.13 10.73
N VAL A 203 8.32 13.38 9.64
CA VAL A 203 7.75 12.03 9.65
C VAL A 203 8.65 11.10 10.45
N LYS A 204 8.11 10.55 11.54
CA LYS A 204 8.77 9.61 12.45
C LYS A 204 8.36 8.16 12.20
N LEU A 205 7.12 7.92 11.79
CA LEU A 205 6.65 6.60 11.38
C LEU A 205 5.83 6.72 10.11
N LEU A 206 6.13 5.87 9.11
CA LEU A 206 5.28 5.68 7.94
C LEU A 206 4.83 4.22 7.89
N THR A 207 3.53 3.99 7.96
CA THR A 207 2.94 2.67 7.72
C THR A 207 2.12 2.67 6.45
N VAL A 208 2.33 1.68 5.58
CA VAL A 208 1.70 1.61 4.26
C VAL A 208 1.27 0.19 3.94
N GLY A 209 0.51 0.01 2.86
CA GLY A 209 0.43 -1.31 2.23
C GLY A 209 -0.63 -2.23 2.78
N TYR A 210 -1.54 -1.77 3.65
CA TYR A 210 -2.58 -2.60 4.29
C TYR A 210 -3.89 -2.55 3.49
N PRO A 211 -4.22 -3.57 2.67
CA PRO A 211 -5.44 -3.55 1.87
C PRO A 211 -6.67 -3.65 2.77
N CYS A 212 -7.68 -2.83 2.49
CA CYS A 212 -8.92 -2.76 3.27
C CYS A 212 -10.09 -3.46 2.58
N ASP A 213 -10.02 -3.65 1.27
CA ASP A 213 -11.04 -4.33 0.47
C ASP A 213 -10.38 -5.07 -0.69
N PHE A 214 -10.34 -6.40 -0.59
CA PHE A 214 -9.74 -7.27 -1.60
C PHE A 214 -10.64 -7.50 -2.81
N ASP A 215 -11.93 -7.17 -2.70
CA ASP A 215 -12.93 -7.40 -3.74
C ASP A 215 -13.40 -6.08 -4.36
N ALA A 216 -12.65 -5.00 -4.10
CA ALA A 216 -12.90 -3.68 -4.65
C ALA A 216 -12.99 -3.74 -6.19
N PRO A 217 -14.10 -3.27 -6.79
CA PRO A 217 -14.32 -3.34 -8.23
C PRO A 217 -13.34 -2.42 -8.98
N ASN A 218 -13.13 -2.71 -10.26
CA ASN A 218 -12.25 -1.95 -11.16
C ASN A 218 -10.78 -1.90 -10.70
N THR A 219 -10.33 -2.92 -9.98
CA THR A 219 -8.93 -3.07 -9.58
C THR A 219 -8.26 -4.20 -10.38
N ASN A 220 -6.96 -4.07 -10.63
CA ASN A 220 -6.17 -5.09 -11.32
C ASN A 220 -4.89 -5.47 -10.56
N SER A 221 -4.79 -5.09 -9.28
CA SER A 221 -3.63 -5.36 -8.42
C SER A 221 -3.62 -6.76 -7.80
N ASN A 222 -4.52 -7.66 -8.23
CA ASN A 222 -4.63 -9.04 -7.76
C ASN A 222 -4.69 -9.16 -6.23
N LYS A 223 -5.43 -8.28 -5.55
CA LYS A 223 -5.59 -8.26 -4.08
C LYS A 223 -4.34 -7.81 -3.30
N PHE A 224 -3.29 -7.38 -3.98
CA PHE A 224 -2.08 -6.85 -3.33
C PHE A 224 -2.13 -5.32 -3.27
N GLY A 225 -1.48 -4.76 -2.24
CA GLY A 225 -1.26 -3.33 -2.05
C GLY A 225 0.18 -2.89 -2.30
N ALA A 226 0.41 -1.58 -2.24
CA ALA A 226 1.72 -0.93 -2.40
C ALA A 226 2.49 -1.41 -3.65
N VAL A 227 3.83 -1.54 -3.52
CA VAL A 227 4.74 -1.96 -4.61
C VAL A 227 4.29 -3.27 -5.26
N VAL A 228 3.85 -4.24 -4.47
CA VAL A 228 3.48 -5.57 -5.00
C VAL A 228 2.22 -5.47 -5.86
N GLY A 229 1.22 -4.71 -5.41
CA GLY A 229 -0.03 -4.50 -6.15
C GLY A 229 0.18 -3.78 -7.48
N ILE A 230 0.95 -2.69 -7.46
CA ILE A 230 1.14 -1.86 -8.66
C ILE A 230 1.96 -2.55 -9.75
N LEU A 231 2.94 -3.37 -9.37
CA LEU A 231 3.74 -4.14 -10.31
C LEU A 231 2.95 -5.31 -10.91
N LYS A 232 2.20 -6.05 -10.08
CA LYS A 232 1.32 -7.12 -10.58
C LYS A 232 0.26 -6.60 -11.55
N ALA A 233 -0.26 -5.40 -11.30
CA ALA A 233 -1.23 -4.75 -12.19
C ALA A 233 -0.70 -4.46 -13.60
N VAL A 234 0.62 -4.41 -13.77
CA VAL A 234 1.28 -4.20 -15.06
C VAL A 234 2.06 -5.43 -15.55
N GLY A 235 1.74 -6.61 -15.01
CA GLY A 235 2.34 -7.88 -15.46
C GLY A 235 3.75 -8.14 -14.95
N VAL A 236 4.23 -7.36 -13.97
CA VAL A 236 5.51 -7.62 -13.30
C VAL A 236 5.25 -8.46 -12.06
N GLU A 237 5.64 -9.73 -12.13
CA GLU A 237 5.56 -10.63 -10.99
C GLU A 237 6.80 -10.48 -10.11
N LEU A 238 6.58 -10.12 -8.84
CA LEU A 238 7.60 -10.24 -7.82
C LEU A 238 7.62 -11.69 -7.30
N PRO A 239 8.79 -12.24 -6.95
CA PRO A 239 8.86 -13.53 -6.29
C PRO A 239 8.01 -13.51 -5.01
N ALA A 240 7.21 -14.56 -4.77
CA ALA A 240 6.36 -14.68 -3.59
C ALA A 240 6.64 -15.97 -2.82
N GLY A 241 6.10 -16.07 -1.60
CA GLY A 241 6.16 -17.27 -0.78
C GLY A 241 7.43 -17.46 0.06
N PRO A 242 7.61 -18.66 0.66
CA PRO A 242 8.69 -18.93 1.63
C PRO A 242 10.10 -18.73 1.05
N LEU A 243 10.29 -19.03 -0.24
CA LEU A 243 11.57 -18.84 -0.92
C LEU A 243 11.92 -17.36 -1.06
N PHE A 244 10.92 -16.50 -1.29
CA PHE A 244 11.13 -15.05 -1.30
C PHE A 244 11.53 -14.56 0.09
N GLY A 245 10.86 -15.00 1.15
CA GLY A 245 11.24 -14.68 2.53
C GLY A 245 12.68 -15.12 2.87
N LEU A 246 13.10 -16.30 2.39
CA LEU A 246 14.48 -16.77 2.53
C LEU A 246 15.47 -15.88 1.74
N SER A 247 15.13 -15.48 0.51
CA SER A 247 15.98 -14.57 -0.28
C SER A 247 16.11 -13.20 0.36
N GLN A 248 15.03 -12.68 0.96
CA GLN A 248 15.04 -11.40 1.69
C GLN A 248 15.97 -11.47 2.90
N LYS A 249 15.92 -12.58 3.66
CA LYS A 249 16.79 -12.83 4.81
C LYS A 249 18.25 -12.97 4.40
N LEU A 250 18.54 -13.76 3.36
CA LEU A 250 19.89 -13.95 2.85
C LEU A 250 20.48 -12.67 2.27
N GLY A 251 19.71 -11.91 1.49
CA GLY A 251 20.14 -10.62 0.93
C GLY A 251 20.46 -9.61 2.03
N SER A 252 19.55 -9.45 3.01
CA SER A 252 19.77 -8.55 4.14
C SER A 252 21.01 -8.97 4.95
N LEU A 253 21.18 -10.27 5.22
CA LEU A 253 22.36 -10.80 5.91
C LEU A 253 23.66 -10.57 5.12
N ALA A 254 23.64 -10.72 3.80
CA ALA A 254 24.82 -10.50 2.96
C ALA A 254 25.25 -9.03 2.94
N VAL A 255 24.30 -8.08 2.92
CA VAL A 255 24.61 -6.65 3.11
C VAL A 255 25.18 -6.41 4.50
N ASP A 256 24.55 -7.02 5.50
CA ASP A 256 24.93 -6.87 6.90
C ASP A 256 26.32 -7.41 7.24
N ALA A 257 26.74 -8.46 6.53
CA ALA A 257 28.06 -9.07 6.59
C ALA A 257 29.10 -8.40 5.67
N GLY A 258 28.73 -7.36 4.92
CA GLY A 258 29.61 -6.65 3.99
C GLY A 258 29.94 -7.42 2.72
N VAL A 259 29.21 -8.50 2.43
CA VAL A 259 29.33 -9.28 1.18
C VAL A 259 28.67 -8.54 0.02
N LEU A 260 27.55 -7.87 0.28
CA LEU A 260 26.90 -6.98 -0.69
C LEU A 260 27.14 -5.50 -0.33
N PRO A 261 27.13 -4.60 -1.33
CA PRO A 261 27.26 -3.16 -1.11
C PRO A 261 26.23 -2.61 -0.11
N SER A 262 26.63 -1.65 0.72
CA SER A 262 25.77 -1.09 1.78
C SER A 262 24.55 -0.31 1.28
N ASP A 263 24.54 0.04 -0.01
CA ASP A 263 23.47 0.68 -0.76
C ASP A 263 22.57 -0.34 -1.49
N THR A 264 22.69 -1.62 -1.18
CA THR A 264 21.75 -2.64 -1.65
C THR A 264 20.42 -2.52 -0.89
N PRO A 265 19.26 -2.53 -1.57
CA PRO A 265 17.94 -2.50 -0.94
C PRO A 265 17.75 -3.62 0.07
N LYS A 266 17.16 -3.29 1.22
CA LYS A 266 16.87 -4.26 2.29
C LYS A 266 15.38 -4.45 2.48
N SER A 267 15.01 -5.64 2.94
CA SER A 267 13.62 -5.92 3.33
C SER A 267 13.34 -5.57 4.79
N TYR A 268 14.37 -5.46 5.62
CA TYR A 268 14.33 -4.96 6.99
C TYR A 268 15.72 -4.44 7.40
N SER A 269 15.77 -3.50 8.34
CA SER A 269 17.02 -3.00 8.92
C SER A 269 17.55 -3.95 9.99
N LYS A 270 18.86 -3.87 10.27
CA LYS A 270 19.44 -4.47 11.47
C LYS A 270 18.66 -3.97 12.69
N TRP A 271 18.38 -4.86 13.63
CA TRP A 271 17.59 -4.49 14.79
C TRP A 271 18.31 -3.44 15.65
N GLU A 272 19.63 -3.45 15.62
CA GLU A 272 20.50 -2.49 16.31
C GLU A 272 20.29 -1.06 15.75
N ASP A 273 20.13 -0.95 14.43
CA ASP A 273 19.95 0.32 13.70
C ASP A 273 18.51 0.88 13.80
N VAL A 274 17.55 0.06 14.23
CA VAL A 274 16.19 0.54 14.50
C VAL A 274 16.21 1.48 15.72
N PRO A 275 15.54 2.63 15.70
CA PRO A 275 15.49 3.55 16.84
C PRO A 275 14.87 2.94 18.11
N ALA A 276 15.37 3.35 19.29
CA ALA A 276 14.96 2.80 20.58
C ALA A 276 13.45 2.96 20.84
N TRP A 277 12.87 4.10 20.44
CA TRP A 277 11.43 4.35 20.61
C TRP A 277 10.58 3.28 19.91
N TYR A 278 10.98 2.81 18.71
CA TYR A 278 10.21 1.82 17.96
C TYR A 278 10.34 0.43 18.58
N LYS A 279 11.50 0.11 19.18
CA LYS A 279 11.70 -1.13 19.94
C LYS A 279 10.79 -1.20 21.17
N ALA A 280 10.51 -0.05 21.78
CA ALA A 280 9.55 0.07 22.88
C ALA A 280 8.08 0.09 22.38
N TYR A 281 7.86 0.57 21.15
CA TYR A 281 6.55 0.72 20.55
C TYR A 281 5.91 -0.62 20.13
N THR A 282 6.70 -1.56 19.63
CA THR A 282 6.23 -2.87 19.17
C THR A 282 7.22 -3.96 19.55
N PRO A 283 6.76 -5.20 19.84
CA PRO A 283 7.65 -6.35 19.89
C PRO A 283 8.41 -6.50 18.57
N LYS A 284 9.61 -7.08 18.65
CA LYS A 284 10.46 -7.34 17.49
C LYS A 284 9.69 -8.17 16.45
N ARG A 285 9.59 -7.62 15.25
CA ARG A 285 9.00 -8.26 14.06
C ARG A 285 9.86 -7.87 12.86
N VAL A 286 10.20 -8.81 11.99
CA VAL A 286 10.98 -8.56 10.78
C VAL A 286 10.31 -9.12 9.53
N GLY A 287 10.33 -8.34 8.45
CA GLY A 287 9.78 -8.75 7.15
C GLY A 287 8.29 -9.08 7.23
N SER A 288 7.90 -10.22 6.68
CA SER A 288 6.52 -10.72 6.63
C SER A 288 6.04 -11.37 7.94
N GLU A 289 6.79 -11.30 9.04
CA GLU A 289 6.35 -11.81 10.33
C GLU A 289 5.04 -11.13 10.77
N GLY A 290 3.95 -11.92 10.75
CA GLY A 290 2.59 -11.47 11.07
C GLY A 290 1.68 -11.17 9.87
N ALA A 291 2.17 -11.31 8.64
CA ALA A 291 1.32 -11.30 7.44
C ALA A 291 0.86 -12.75 7.15
N PRO A 292 -0.39 -13.13 7.48
CA PRO A 292 -0.89 -14.47 7.15
C PRO A 292 -0.92 -14.64 5.63
N GLY A 293 -0.03 -15.48 5.11
CA GLY A 293 -0.05 -15.97 3.72
C GLY A 293 -0.05 -14.87 2.64
N TYR A 294 1.13 -14.31 2.35
CA TYR A 294 1.44 -13.83 0.99
C TYR A 294 1.92 -14.99 0.13
#